data_AF-A0AAN8IQP8-F1
#
_entry.id   AF-A0AAN8IQP8-F1
#
_cell.length_a   1.000
_cell.length_b   1.000
_cell.length_c   1.000
_cell.angle_alpha   90.00
_cell.angle_beta   90.00
_cell.angle_gamma   90.00
#
_symmetry.space_group_name_H-M   'P 1'
#
loop_
_entity.id
_entity.type
_entity.pdbx_description
1 polymer ?
#
loop_
_entity_poly.entity_id
_entity_poly.type
_entity_poly.pdbx_seq_one_letter_code
_entity_poly.pdbx_strand_id
1 'polypeptide(L)'
;LEKCIDNGHMSSDDFKDTCNRALEKVDPDENFPIWQHAIDYSIMHAPQETEQTFKDALKYANASVASRIKILFVEYLNELFNEGKLTAERLRERIMELVNNKPNRAEFYCALYRKEMERPKPDTKFAGFIIKTAVMEKDGVSVEAVILYGKWALAYDPAKFHFVHQTGLKLFEGPELEEFLTKWTRLLQDAATSEIEEEKDIQETTDVEVDKDVAPVKQEKQCQCECEKSKSARKGNKRKRKSEKRNSKKVKEILLNAD
;
A
#
# COMPACT_ATOMS: atom_id res chain seq x y z
N LEU A 1 19.11 -29.07 6.67
CA LEU A 1 19.04 -27.77 7.36
C LEU A 1 18.51 -27.96 8.77
N GLU A 2 17.26 -28.39 8.97
CA GLU A 2 16.67 -28.72 10.30
C GLU A 2 17.65 -29.37 11.30
N LYS A 3 18.15 -30.59 11.00
CA LYS A 3 19.11 -31.34 11.85
C LYS A 3 20.44 -30.62 12.17
N CYS A 4 20.73 -29.50 11.51
CA CYS A 4 21.93 -28.70 11.71
C CYS A 4 21.68 -27.51 12.67
N ILE A 5 20.42 -27.17 12.96
CA ILE A 5 20.04 -26.08 13.87
C ILE A 5 20.02 -26.58 15.32
N ASP A 6 19.49 -27.79 15.56
CA ASP A 6 19.44 -28.40 16.90
C ASP A 6 20.83 -28.79 17.46
N ASN A 7 21.81 -29.01 16.58
CA ASN A 7 23.17 -29.44 16.94
C ASN A 7 24.11 -28.23 16.95
N GLY A 8 24.08 -27.45 18.04
CA GLY A 8 24.81 -26.18 18.22
C GLY A 8 26.33 -26.26 18.26
N HIS A 9 26.97 -26.76 17.19
CA HIS A 9 28.42 -26.87 17.03
C HIS A 9 28.89 -26.58 15.58
N MET A 10 28.01 -26.08 14.71
CA MET A 10 28.35 -25.69 13.34
C MET A 10 28.76 -24.21 13.30
N SER A 11 29.85 -23.85 12.61
CA SER A 11 30.26 -22.44 12.51
C SER A 11 29.37 -21.65 11.55
N SER A 12 29.46 -20.32 11.60
CA SER A 12 28.74 -19.48 10.63
C SER A 12 29.13 -19.77 9.19
N ASP A 13 30.38 -20.14 8.94
CA ASP A 13 30.85 -20.40 7.59
C ASP A 13 30.46 -21.81 7.13
N ASP A 14 30.52 -22.82 8.02
CA ASP A 14 29.96 -24.16 7.76
C ASP A 14 28.44 -24.11 7.45
N PHE A 15 27.70 -23.21 8.11
CA PHE A 15 26.28 -22.98 7.83
C PHE A 15 26.08 -22.37 6.43
N LYS A 16 26.78 -21.27 6.10
CA LYS A 16 26.72 -20.63 4.78
C LYS A 16 27.04 -21.63 3.67
N ASP A 17 28.11 -22.39 3.84
CA ASP A 17 28.54 -23.46 2.93
C ASP A 17 27.48 -24.56 2.76
N THR A 18 26.77 -24.90 3.84
CA THR A 18 25.69 -25.90 3.79
C THR A 18 24.45 -25.37 3.06
N CYS A 19 24.12 -24.08 3.18
CA CYS A 19 23.09 -23.45 2.36
C CYS A 19 23.52 -23.33 0.90
N ASN A 20 24.76 -22.91 0.60
CA ASN A 20 25.29 -22.83 -0.76
C ASN A 20 25.19 -24.19 -1.49
N ARG A 21 25.66 -25.27 -0.85
CA ARG A 21 25.56 -26.66 -1.35
C ARG A 21 24.12 -27.20 -1.47
N ALA A 22 23.12 -26.50 -0.94
CA ALA A 22 21.71 -26.81 -1.10
C ALA A 22 21.08 -26.01 -2.25
N LEU A 23 21.40 -24.71 -2.36
CA LEU A 23 20.99 -23.83 -3.47
C LEU A 23 21.47 -24.34 -4.84
N GLU A 24 22.62 -25.02 -4.88
CA GLU A 24 23.15 -25.72 -6.08
C GLU A 24 22.33 -26.94 -6.53
N LYS A 25 21.40 -27.44 -5.71
CA LYS A 25 20.74 -28.75 -5.89
C LYS A 25 19.21 -28.70 -5.88
N VAL A 26 18.64 -27.57 -5.51
CA VAL A 26 17.20 -27.31 -5.43
C VAL A 26 16.83 -26.30 -6.51
N ASP A 27 15.60 -26.39 -7.03
CA ASP A 27 15.15 -25.52 -8.12
C ASP A 27 15.19 -24.03 -7.70
N PRO A 28 15.62 -23.09 -8.56
CA PRO A 28 15.58 -21.66 -8.29
C PRO A 28 14.24 -21.11 -7.80
N ASP A 29 13.08 -21.68 -8.18
CA ASP A 29 11.76 -21.31 -7.67
C ASP A 29 11.46 -21.90 -6.27
N GLU A 30 12.08 -23.04 -5.94
CA GLU A 30 11.92 -23.71 -4.64
C GLU A 30 12.95 -23.26 -3.59
N ASN A 31 14.00 -22.51 -3.97
CA ASN A 31 15.12 -22.11 -3.11
C ASN A 31 14.78 -21.15 -1.94
N PHE A 32 13.53 -20.68 -1.80
CA PHE A 32 13.13 -19.76 -0.74
C PHE A 32 13.41 -20.25 0.70
N PRO A 33 13.06 -21.48 1.12
CA PRO A 33 13.27 -21.92 2.51
C PRO A 33 14.76 -21.98 2.90
N ILE A 34 15.66 -22.19 1.94
CA ILE A 34 17.11 -22.18 2.18
C ILE A 34 17.58 -20.75 2.49
N TRP A 35 17.07 -19.75 1.75
CA TRP A 35 17.31 -18.34 2.05
C TRP A 35 16.69 -17.91 3.37
N GLN A 36 15.46 -18.35 3.68
CA GLN A 36 14.82 -18.08 4.97
C GLN A 36 15.67 -18.61 6.13
N HIS A 37 16.08 -19.89 6.11
CA HIS A 37 16.96 -20.45 7.14
C HIS A 37 18.31 -19.74 7.26
N ALA A 38 18.89 -19.23 6.15
CA ALA A 38 20.11 -18.42 6.19
C ALA A 38 19.89 -17.06 6.86
N ILE A 39 18.76 -16.41 6.57
CA ILE A 39 18.34 -15.15 7.21
C ILE A 39 18.10 -15.37 8.70
N ASP A 40 17.29 -16.37 9.08
CA ASP A 40 16.98 -16.69 10.48
C ASP A 40 18.25 -17.00 11.29
N TYR A 41 19.14 -17.83 10.74
CA TYR A 41 20.43 -18.14 11.37
C TYR A 41 21.30 -16.89 11.53
N SER A 42 21.35 -15.99 10.53
CA SER A 42 22.09 -14.73 10.64
C SER A 42 21.54 -13.85 11.77
N ILE A 43 20.22 -13.74 11.91
CA ILE A 43 19.58 -12.92 12.95
C ILE A 43 19.95 -13.43 14.36
N MET A 44 19.99 -14.75 14.55
CA MET A 44 20.28 -15.37 15.85
C MET A 44 21.78 -15.44 16.18
N HIS A 45 22.65 -15.63 15.19
CA HIS A 45 24.06 -15.99 15.43
C HIS A 45 25.10 -15.02 14.83
N ALA A 46 24.71 -14.15 13.90
CA ALA A 46 25.60 -13.19 13.24
C ALA A 46 24.83 -11.90 12.84
N PRO A 47 24.22 -11.17 13.79
CA PRO A 47 23.33 -10.03 13.49
C PRO A 47 24.03 -8.87 12.74
N GLN A 48 25.35 -8.77 12.84
CA GLN A 48 26.16 -7.84 12.04
C GLN A 48 26.24 -8.21 10.54
N GLU A 49 25.91 -9.44 10.18
CA GLU A 49 25.93 -9.97 8.81
C GLU A 49 24.53 -10.06 8.17
N THR A 50 23.45 -10.01 8.96
CA THR A 50 22.06 -10.20 8.48
C THR A 50 21.69 -9.35 7.27
N GLU A 51 22.02 -8.05 7.26
CA GLU A 51 21.76 -7.21 6.09
C GLU A 51 22.57 -7.59 4.85
N GLN A 52 23.74 -8.23 5.02
CA GLN A 52 24.51 -8.75 3.92
C GLN A 52 23.89 -10.07 3.42
N THR A 53 23.45 -10.96 4.32
CA THR A 53 22.66 -12.15 3.97
C THR A 53 21.41 -11.78 3.17
N PHE A 54 20.67 -10.74 3.55
CA PHE A 54 19.55 -10.22 2.75
C PHE A 54 19.98 -9.71 1.36
N LYS A 55 21.08 -8.96 1.25
CA LYS A 55 21.59 -8.46 -0.05
C LYS A 55 22.01 -9.60 -0.98
N ASP A 56 22.69 -10.60 -0.46
CA ASP A 56 23.11 -11.77 -1.24
C ASP A 56 21.90 -12.64 -1.64
N ALA A 57 20.96 -12.86 -0.73
CA ALA A 57 19.70 -13.54 -1.05
C ALA A 57 18.95 -12.84 -2.20
N LEU A 58 18.83 -11.50 -2.15
CA LEU A 58 18.18 -10.71 -3.22
C LEU A 58 18.99 -10.61 -4.52
N LYS A 59 20.29 -10.91 -4.49
CA LYS A 59 21.17 -10.93 -5.67
C LYS A 59 21.12 -12.24 -6.43
N TYR A 60 20.85 -13.35 -5.75
CA TYR A 60 20.86 -14.71 -6.32
C TYR A 60 19.47 -15.34 -6.47
N ALA A 61 18.43 -14.80 -5.81
CA ALA A 61 17.05 -15.25 -5.97
C ALA A 61 16.41 -14.80 -7.30
N ASN A 62 15.47 -15.59 -7.80
CA ASN A 62 14.63 -15.23 -8.93
C ASN A 62 13.49 -14.26 -8.53
N ALA A 63 12.66 -13.83 -9.48
CA ALA A 63 11.59 -12.84 -9.23
C ALA A 63 10.55 -13.25 -8.18
N SER A 64 10.24 -14.55 -8.06
CA SER A 64 9.31 -15.10 -7.10
C SER A 64 9.94 -15.12 -5.70
N VAL A 65 11.08 -15.79 -5.58
CA VAL A 65 11.82 -15.96 -4.32
C VAL A 65 12.29 -14.61 -3.77
N ALA A 66 12.73 -13.67 -4.62
CA ALA A 66 13.14 -12.33 -4.20
C ALA A 66 11.99 -11.50 -3.64
N SER A 67 10.75 -11.67 -4.14
CA SER A 67 9.59 -10.96 -3.60
C SER A 67 9.29 -11.40 -2.16
N ARG A 68 9.34 -12.72 -1.91
CA ARG A 68 9.20 -13.30 -0.57
C ARG A 68 10.35 -12.90 0.37
N ILE A 69 11.60 -12.85 -0.12
CA ILE A 69 12.74 -12.33 0.67
C ILE A 69 12.56 -10.86 1.03
N LYS A 70 12.01 -10.02 0.14
CA LYS A 70 11.70 -8.61 0.44
C LYS A 70 10.63 -8.50 1.55
N ILE A 71 9.66 -9.41 1.62
CA ILE A 71 8.70 -9.47 2.74
C ILE A 71 9.43 -9.77 4.06
N LEU A 72 10.29 -10.80 4.12
CA LEU A 72 11.12 -11.09 5.30
C LEU A 72 12.01 -9.90 5.70
N PHE A 73 12.58 -9.18 4.74
CA PHE A 73 13.42 -8.02 5.02
C PHE A 73 12.59 -6.84 5.58
N VAL A 74 11.37 -6.65 5.08
CA VAL A 74 10.41 -5.70 5.68
C VAL A 74 10.06 -6.09 7.10
N GLU A 75 9.85 -7.37 7.41
CA GLU A 75 9.56 -7.84 8.76
C GLU A 75 10.74 -7.56 9.71
N TYR A 76 11.96 -7.92 9.34
CA TYR A 76 13.19 -7.57 10.07
C TYR A 76 13.32 -6.05 10.29
N LEU A 77 13.08 -5.22 9.27
CA LEU A 77 13.12 -3.76 9.39
C LEU A 77 12.00 -3.21 10.30
N ASN A 78 10.84 -3.86 10.38
CA ASN A 78 9.78 -3.49 11.33
C ASN A 78 10.15 -3.87 12.76
N GLU A 79 10.80 -5.01 13.01
CA GLU A 79 11.25 -5.34 14.36
C GLU A 79 12.36 -4.39 14.84
N LEU A 80 13.32 -4.03 13.99
CA LEU A 80 14.28 -2.95 14.30
C LEU A 80 13.59 -1.60 14.61
N PHE A 81 12.43 -1.32 14.00
CA PHE A 81 11.64 -0.13 14.32
C PHE A 81 10.87 -0.28 15.65
N ASN A 82 10.31 -1.46 15.94
CA ASN A 82 9.62 -1.77 17.21
C ASN A 82 10.59 -1.68 18.40
N GLU A 83 11.84 -2.12 18.21
CA GLU A 83 12.95 -1.97 19.17
C GLU A 83 13.51 -0.53 19.27
N GLY A 84 13.01 0.42 18.48
CA GLY A 84 13.48 1.81 18.44
C GLY A 84 14.84 2.03 17.78
N LYS A 85 15.42 1.00 17.11
CA LYS A 85 16.69 1.08 16.37
C LYS A 85 16.53 1.79 15.02
N LEU A 86 15.31 1.93 14.50
CA LEU A 86 14.97 2.71 13.31
C LEU A 86 13.90 3.76 13.60
N THR A 87 13.93 4.89 12.89
CA THR A 87 12.82 5.86 12.84
C THR A 87 11.81 5.45 11.76
N ALA A 88 10.55 5.90 11.88
CA ALA A 88 9.52 5.63 10.86
C ALA A 88 9.90 6.18 9.47
N GLU A 89 10.66 7.28 9.45
CA GLU A 89 11.16 7.92 8.24
C GLU A 89 12.21 7.02 7.55
N ARG A 90 13.25 6.59 8.29
CA ARG A 90 14.25 5.62 7.79
C ARG A 90 13.62 4.28 7.40
N LEU A 91 12.63 3.79 8.15
CA LEU A 91 11.92 2.57 7.78
C LEU A 91 11.28 2.69 6.39
N ARG A 92 10.62 3.82 6.09
CA ARG A 92 10.00 4.05 4.78
C ARG A 92 11.04 4.30 3.67
N GLU A 93 12.16 4.97 3.96
CA GLU A 93 13.30 5.07 3.03
C GLU A 93 13.81 3.67 2.63
N ARG A 94 14.03 2.79 3.61
CA ARG A 94 14.54 1.42 3.41
C ARG A 94 13.52 0.53 2.69
N ILE A 95 12.23 0.67 2.98
CA ILE A 95 11.16 0.04 2.20
C ILE A 95 11.19 0.54 0.75
N MET A 96 11.43 1.83 0.51
CA MET A 96 11.52 2.38 -0.84
C MET A 96 12.76 1.89 -1.62
N GLU A 97 13.88 1.58 -0.96
CA GLU A 97 15.00 0.86 -1.59
C GLU A 97 14.54 -0.49 -2.16
N LEU A 98 13.75 -1.26 -1.40
CA LEU A 98 13.21 -2.56 -1.82
C LEU A 98 12.11 -2.44 -2.89
N VAL A 99 11.29 -1.38 -2.85
CA VAL A 99 10.28 -1.07 -3.88
C VAL A 99 10.92 -0.67 -5.21
N ASN A 100 12.02 0.09 -5.17
CA ASN A 100 12.74 0.53 -6.36
C ASN A 100 13.62 -0.58 -6.95
N ASN A 101 14.13 -1.50 -6.13
CA ASN A 101 14.74 -2.74 -6.59
C ASN A 101 13.68 -3.62 -7.29
N LYS A 102 13.85 -3.89 -8.59
CA LYS A 102 12.95 -4.74 -9.40
C LYS A 102 13.60 -6.10 -9.67
N PRO A 103 12.82 -7.18 -9.88
CA PRO A 103 11.34 -7.23 -9.93
C PRO A 103 10.68 -7.32 -8.55
N ASN A 104 9.37 -7.06 -8.52
CA ASN A 104 8.46 -7.21 -7.37
C ASN A 104 7.16 -7.87 -7.83
N ARG A 105 6.64 -8.82 -7.06
CA ARG A 105 5.29 -9.39 -7.23
C ARG A 105 4.23 -8.63 -6.43
N ALA A 106 2.96 -8.81 -6.82
CA ALA A 106 1.81 -8.20 -6.14
C ALA A 106 1.78 -8.45 -4.62
N GLU A 107 2.10 -9.68 -4.19
CA GLU A 107 2.20 -10.10 -2.78
C GLU A 107 3.04 -9.14 -1.92
N PHE A 108 4.18 -8.66 -2.41
CA PHE A 108 5.06 -7.76 -1.70
C PHE A 108 4.41 -6.39 -1.47
N TYR A 109 3.72 -5.85 -2.48
CA TYR A 109 2.99 -4.60 -2.35
C TYR A 109 1.75 -4.72 -1.44
N CYS A 110 1.04 -5.85 -1.51
CA CYS A 110 -0.10 -6.13 -0.63
C CYS A 110 0.35 -6.28 0.83
N ALA A 111 1.50 -6.93 1.09
CA ALA A 111 2.10 -7.03 2.41
C ALA A 111 2.55 -5.66 2.95
N LEU A 112 3.24 -4.85 2.13
CA LEU A 112 3.63 -3.49 2.49
C LEU A 112 2.44 -2.60 2.83
N TYR A 113 1.37 -2.66 2.02
CA TYR A 113 0.14 -1.90 2.25
C TYR A 113 -0.49 -2.27 3.60
N ARG A 114 -0.66 -3.58 3.87
CA ARG A 114 -1.20 -4.08 5.14
C ARG A 114 -0.37 -3.61 6.34
N LYS A 115 0.94 -3.86 6.31
CA LYS A 115 1.86 -3.55 7.42
C LYS A 115 1.94 -2.05 7.75
N GLU A 116 1.71 -1.16 6.78
CA GLU A 116 1.58 0.28 7.04
C GLU A 116 0.22 0.65 7.62
N MET A 117 -0.87 0.08 7.09
CA MET A 117 -2.24 0.33 7.57
C MET A 117 -2.52 -0.27 8.96
N GLU A 118 -1.78 -1.28 9.37
CA GLU A 118 -1.80 -1.91 10.70
C GLU A 118 -1.08 -1.09 11.79
N ARG A 119 -0.33 -0.03 11.43
CA ARG A 119 0.38 0.79 12.42
C ARG A 119 -0.59 1.57 13.31
N PRO A 120 -0.24 1.87 14.58
CA PRO A 120 -1.02 2.79 15.43
C PRO A 120 -1.16 4.22 14.86
N LYS A 121 -0.32 4.61 13.88
CA LYS A 121 -0.37 5.87 13.14
C LYS A 121 0.04 5.62 11.67
N PRO A 122 -0.86 5.15 10.80
CA PRO A 122 -0.55 4.86 9.40
C PRO A 122 -0.20 6.12 8.61
N ASP A 123 0.81 6.07 7.74
CA ASP A 123 0.93 7.03 6.65
C ASP A 123 0.07 6.56 5.48
N THR A 124 -1.17 7.03 5.45
CA THR A 124 -2.14 6.70 4.40
C THR A 124 -1.70 7.19 3.02
N LYS A 125 -0.84 8.20 2.91
CA LYS A 125 -0.28 8.65 1.61
C LYS A 125 0.79 7.69 1.12
N PHE A 126 1.64 7.20 2.02
CA PHE A 126 2.62 6.15 1.72
C PHE A 126 1.94 4.84 1.32
N ALA A 127 0.99 4.35 2.12
CA ALA A 127 0.20 3.15 1.80
C ALA A 127 -0.51 3.27 0.43
N GLY A 128 -1.14 4.43 0.17
CA GLY A 128 -1.77 4.74 -1.12
C GLY A 128 -0.80 4.76 -2.30
N PHE A 129 0.41 5.29 -2.11
CA PHE A 129 1.48 5.25 -3.12
C PHE A 129 1.93 3.81 -3.41
N ILE A 130 2.16 3.01 -2.36
CA ILE A 130 2.59 1.60 -2.48
C ILE A 130 1.57 0.79 -3.28
N ILE A 131 0.30 0.80 -2.88
CA ILE A 131 -0.72 -0.05 -3.52
C ILE A 131 -1.11 0.45 -4.91
N LYS A 132 -1.07 1.77 -5.15
CA LYS A 132 -1.17 2.33 -6.51
C LYS A 132 -0.02 1.85 -7.40
N THR A 133 1.21 1.79 -6.87
CA THR A 133 2.38 1.36 -7.65
C THR A 133 2.23 -0.09 -8.11
N ALA A 134 1.72 -0.98 -7.25
CA ALA A 134 1.37 -2.36 -7.62
C ALA A 134 0.46 -2.43 -8.85
N VAL A 135 -0.66 -1.69 -8.81
CA VAL A 135 -1.69 -1.69 -9.87
C VAL A 135 -1.21 -1.03 -11.18
N MET A 136 -0.08 -0.31 -11.16
CA MET A 136 0.53 0.30 -12.35
C MET A 136 1.73 -0.48 -12.89
N GLU A 137 2.22 -1.51 -12.20
CA GLU A 137 3.38 -2.32 -12.59
C GLU A 137 2.96 -3.68 -13.12
N LYS A 138 3.49 -4.06 -14.31
CA LYS A 138 3.09 -5.28 -15.04
C LYS A 138 3.11 -6.55 -14.18
N ASP A 139 4.14 -6.73 -13.35
CA ASP A 139 4.32 -7.90 -12.48
C ASP A 139 3.76 -7.69 -11.05
N GLY A 140 3.28 -6.48 -10.74
CA GLY A 140 2.71 -6.07 -9.45
C GLY A 140 1.17 -6.09 -9.39
N VAL A 141 0.50 -6.33 -10.52
CA VAL A 141 -0.97 -6.44 -10.60
C VAL A 141 -1.44 -7.78 -10.03
N SER A 142 -2.49 -7.73 -9.21
CA SER A 142 -3.35 -8.86 -8.86
C SER A 142 -4.75 -8.34 -8.51
N VAL A 143 -5.77 -9.21 -8.52
CA VAL A 143 -7.13 -8.87 -8.07
C VAL A 143 -7.10 -8.28 -6.66
N GLU A 144 -6.32 -8.89 -5.76
CA GLU A 144 -6.09 -8.40 -4.40
C GLU A 144 -5.54 -6.96 -4.37
N ALA A 145 -4.51 -6.65 -5.16
CA ALA A 145 -3.89 -5.33 -5.19
C ALA A 145 -4.88 -4.24 -5.65
N VAL A 146 -5.72 -4.54 -6.66
CA VAL A 146 -6.76 -3.61 -7.14
C VAL A 146 -7.86 -3.41 -6.08
N ILE A 147 -8.25 -4.46 -5.35
CA ILE A 147 -9.24 -4.37 -4.26
C ILE A 147 -8.70 -3.57 -3.07
N LEU A 148 -7.43 -3.76 -2.68
CA LEU A 148 -6.78 -2.96 -1.63
C LEU A 148 -6.66 -1.49 -2.04
N TYR A 149 -6.30 -1.19 -3.30
CA TYR A 149 -6.31 0.18 -3.82
C TYR A 149 -7.72 0.77 -3.92
N GLY A 150 -8.74 -0.05 -4.20
CA GLY A 150 -10.15 0.31 -4.12
C GLY A 150 -10.55 0.74 -2.71
N LYS A 151 -10.26 -0.09 -1.69
CA LYS A 151 -10.53 0.22 -0.28
C LYS A 151 -9.79 1.48 0.17
N TRP A 152 -8.53 1.66 -0.24
CA TRP A 152 -7.76 2.87 0.03
C TRP A 152 -8.42 4.11 -0.60
N ALA A 153 -8.80 4.04 -1.88
CA ALA A 153 -9.43 5.15 -2.59
C ALA A 153 -10.78 5.52 -1.97
N LEU A 154 -11.60 4.54 -1.57
CA LEU A 154 -12.88 4.80 -0.93
C LEU A 154 -12.75 5.60 0.38
N ALA A 155 -11.74 5.27 1.20
CA ALA A 155 -11.52 5.94 2.49
C ALA A 155 -10.73 7.27 2.40
N TYR A 156 -9.82 7.43 1.42
CA TYR A 156 -8.84 8.53 1.43
C TYR A 156 -8.74 9.33 0.12
N ASP A 157 -9.30 8.86 -0.99
CA ASP A 157 -9.32 9.58 -2.27
C ASP A 157 -10.53 9.15 -3.14
N PRO A 158 -11.78 9.47 -2.74
CA PRO A 158 -12.97 8.95 -3.42
C PRO A 158 -13.05 9.36 -4.90
N ALA A 159 -12.42 10.48 -5.26
CA ALA A 159 -12.27 10.92 -6.64
C ALA A 159 -11.56 9.89 -7.54
N LYS A 160 -10.68 9.05 -6.99
CA LYS A 160 -10.02 7.94 -7.71
C LYS A 160 -10.79 6.63 -7.69
N PHE A 161 -11.76 6.44 -6.80
CA PHE A 161 -12.43 5.14 -6.63
C PHE A 161 -13.01 4.57 -7.93
N HIS A 162 -13.70 5.42 -8.72
CA HIS A 162 -14.22 5.05 -10.04
C HIS A 162 -13.12 4.67 -11.05
N PHE A 163 -11.93 5.27 -10.96
CA PHE A 163 -10.77 4.97 -11.80
C PHE A 163 -10.16 3.62 -11.43
N VAL A 164 -10.13 3.25 -10.14
CA VAL A 164 -9.66 1.92 -9.70
C VAL A 164 -10.59 0.83 -10.24
N HIS A 165 -11.91 1.03 -10.20
CA HIS A 165 -12.87 0.11 -10.82
C HIS A 165 -12.62 -0.06 -12.33
N GLN A 166 -12.51 1.05 -13.07
CA GLN A 166 -12.20 1.04 -14.51
C GLN A 166 -10.81 0.50 -14.85
N THR A 167 -9.91 0.39 -13.88
CA THR A 167 -8.59 -0.21 -14.05
C THR A 167 -8.68 -1.73 -13.87
N GLY A 168 -9.38 -2.22 -12.84
CA GLY A 168 -9.65 -3.66 -12.68
C GLY A 168 -10.35 -4.27 -13.90
N LEU A 169 -11.40 -3.61 -14.41
CA LEU A 169 -12.12 -4.00 -15.64
C LEU A 169 -11.27 -4.02 -16.94
N LYS A 170 -9.99 -3.58 -16.89
CA LYS A 170 -9.05 -3.59 -18.03
C LYS A 170 -7.81 -4.46 -17.79
N LEU A 171 -7.63 -4.95 -16.57
CA LEU A 171 -6.48 -5.77 -16.16
C LEU A 171 -6.81 -7.26 -16.09
N PHE A 172 -8.08 -7.60 -15.89
CA PHE A 172 -8.52 -8.99 -15.68
C PHE A 172 -9.49 -9.44 -16.77
N GLU A 173 -9.37 -10.70 -17.17
CA GLU A 173 -10.27 -11.39 -18.09
C GLU A 173 -10.63 -12.78 -17.51
N GLY A 174 -11.76 -13.36 -17.94
CA GLY A 174 -12.18 -14.69 -17.51
C GLY A 174 -12.32 -14.82 -15.97
N PRO A 175 -11.80 -15.89 -15.34
CA PRO A 175 -11.97 -16.13 -13.90
C PRO A 175 -11.45 -15.00 -12.99
N GLU A 176 -10.37 -14.31 -13.36
CA GLU A 176 -9.84 -13.19 -12.57
C GLU A 176 -10.80 -11.98 -12.59
N LEU A 177 -11.54 -11.79 -13.69
CA LEU A 177 -12.54 -10.73 -13.80
C LEU A 177 -13.77 -11.07 -12.94
N GLU A 178 -14.18 -12.34 -12.90
CA GLU A 178 -15.26 -12.81 -12.02
C GLU A 178 -14.88 -12.68 -10.53
N GLU A 179 -13.65 -13.02 -10.17
CA GLU A 179 -13.11 -12.82 -8.83
C GLU A 179 -13.06 -11.33 -8.45
N PHE A 180 -12.58 -10.48 -9.37
CA PHE A 180 -12.55 -9.03 -9.20
C PHE A 180 -13.94 -8.44 -8.98
N LEU A 181 -14.91 -8.77 -9.85
CA LEU A 181 -16.29 -8.29 -9.73
C LEU A 181 -16.93 -8.75 -8.41
N THR A 182 -16.66 -9.99 -7.99
CA THR A 182 -17.15 -10.54 -6.72
C THR A 182 -16.58 -9.78 -5.52
N LYS A 183 -15.26 -9.59 -5.47
CA LYS A 183 -14.60 -8.85 -4.38
C LYS A 183 -14.94 -7.36 -4.40
N TRP A 184 -15.12 -6.75 -5.57
CA TRP A 184 -15.52 -5.34 -5.70
C TRP A 184 -16.96 -5.13 -5.23
N THR A 185 -17.87 -6.05 -5.56
CA THR A 185 -19.26 -6.01 -5.06
C THR A 185 -19.30 -6.12 -3.54
N ARG A 186 -18.50 -7.02 -2.93
CA ARG A 186 -18.36 -7.08 -1.46
C ARG A 186 -17.82 -5.77 -0.88
N LEU A 187 -16.77 -5.19 -1.46
CA LEU A 187 -16.22 -3.91 -0.99
C LEU A 187 -17.27 -2.78 -0.96
N LEU A 188 -18.20 -2.74 -1.92
CA LEU A 188 -19.33 -1.81 -1.93
C LEU A 188 -20.37 -2.11 -0.85
N GLN A 189 -20.64 -3.40 -0.60
CA GLN A 189 -21.58 -3.84 0.44
C GLN A 189 -21.04 -3.53 1.85
N ASP A 190 -19.79 -3.90 2.13
CA ASP A 190 -19.11 -3.67 3.42
C ASP A 190 -19.11 -2.18 3.80
N ALA A 191 -18.90 -1.29 2.80
CA ALA A 191 -18.94 0.15 2.99
C ALA A 191 -20.34 0.66 3.32
N ALA A 192 -21.35 0.26 2.54
CA ALA A 192 -22.74 0.66 2.75
C ALA A 192 -23.32 0.16 4.09
N THR A 193 -22.85 -0.98 4.61
CA THR A 193 -23.23 -1.43 5.97
C THR A 193 -22.53 -0.63 7.07
N SER A 194 -21.29 -0.19 6.85
CA SER A 194 -20.52 0.58 7.85
C SER A 194 -21.20 1.92 8.15
N GLU A 195 -21.65 2.65 7.11
CA GLU A 195 -22.38 3.91 7.25
C GLU A 195 -23.69 3.74 8.06
N ILE A 196 -24.38 2.60 7.87
CA ILE A 196 -25.65 2.27 8.55
C ILE A 196 -25.46 1.88 10.03
N GLU A 197 -24.24 1.53 10.45
CA GLU A 197 -23.91 1.28 11.86
C GLU A 197 -23.51 2.58 12.55
N GLU A 198 -22.66 3.41 11.92
CA GLU A 198 -22.30 4.75 12.43
C GLU A 198 -23.52 5.68 12.62
N GLU A 199 -24.52 5.64 11.71
CA GLU A 199 -25.75 6.44 11.87
C GLU A 199 -26.62 6.02 13.08
N LYS A 200 -26.58 4.75 13.51
CA LYS A 200 -27.39 4.24 14.63
C LYS A 200 -26.79 4.60 15.98
N ASP A 201 -25.49 4.40 16.15
CA ASP A 201 -24.78 4.75 17.38
C ASP A 201 -24.93 6.26 17.68
N ILE A 202 -25.01 7.11 16.66
CA ILE A 202 -25.32 8.53 16.82
C ILE A 202 -26.76 8.75 17.32
N GLN A 203 -27.76 8.10 16.73
CA GLN A 203 -29.17 8.27 17.13
C GLN A 203 -29.45 7.77 18.56
N GLU A 204 -28.85 6.65 18.97
CA GLU A 204 -29.05 6.09 20.32
C GLU A 204 -28.48 6.99 21.43
N THR A 205 -27.54 7.90 21.10
CA THR A 205 -27.06 8.93 22.05
C THR A 205 -27.94 10.18 22.17
N THR A 206 -28.93 10.37 21.27
CA THR A 206 -29.79 11.57 21.29
C THR A 206 -31.13 11.41 22.00
N ASP A 207 -31.59 10.18 22.26
CA ASP A 207 -32.95 9.90 22.79
C ASP A 207 -33.03 9.80 24.34
N VAL A 208 -32.08 10.39 25.07
CA VAL A 208 -32.06 10.41 26.55
C VAL A 208 -32.06 11.83 27.11
N GLU A 209 -33.19 12.54 26.95
CA GLU A 209 -33.83 13.36 28.01
C GLU A 209 -35.19 13.91 27.53
N VAL A 210 -36.28 13.15 27.79
CA VAL A 210 -37.67 13.65 27.71
C VAL A 210 -38.35 13.37 29.05
N ASP A 211 -38.00 14.18 30.05
CA ASP A 211 -38.74 14.19 31.32
C ASP A 211 -40.06 14.97 31.16
N LYS A 212 -41.07 14.62 31.98
CA LYS A 212 -42.44 15.13 31.88
C LYS A 212 -42.75 16.02 33.07
N ASP A 213 -43.12 17.28 32.81
CA ASP A 213 -44.50 17.74 32.99
C ASP A 213 -44.67 19.26 32.75
N VAL A 214 -45.89 19.75 32.97
CA VAL A 214 -46.32 21.14 33.08
C VAL A 214 -46.60 21.89 31.76
N ALA A 215 -47.89 22.08 31.53
CA ALA A 215 -48.48 23.06 30.62
C ALA A 215 -49.69 23.72 31.33
N PRO A 216 -50.33 24.78 30.78
CA PRO A 216 -49.85 25.77 29.81
C PRO A 216 -50.00 27.22 30.34
N VAL A 217 -49.32 28.20 29.73
CA VAL A 217 -49.67 29.63 29.89
C VAL A 217 -49.89 30.28 28.52
N LYS A 218 -51.05 30.92 28.35
CA LYS A 218 -51.37 31.71 27.15
C LYS A 218 -50.73 33.09 27.24
N GLN A 219 -50.23 33.61 26.12
CA GLN A 219 -50.48 35.01 25.77
C GLN A 219 -50.45 35.23 24.26
N GLU A 220 -51.43 35.97 23.75
CA GLU A 220 -51.52 36.36 22.34
C GLU A 220 -50.72 37.65 22.09
N LYS A 221 -50.08 37.74 20.92
CA LYS A 221 -50.03 38.98 20.13
C LYS A 221 -49.69 38.69 18.67
N GLN A 222 -49.86 39.72 17.84
CA GLN A 222 -50.33 39.61 16.47
C GLN A 222 -49.45 40.48 15.53
N CYS A 223 -49.51 40.22 14.22
CA CYS A 223 -49.10 41.12 13.14
C CYS A 223 -47.57 41.34 12.94
N GLN A 224 -47.06 41.62 11.72
CA GLN A 224 -47.60 41.41 10.36
C GLN A 224 -46.51 41.58 9.28
N CYS A 225 -46.90 41.26 8.03
CA CYS A 225 -46.41 41.80 6.75
C CYS A 225 -45.12 41.26 6.11
N GLU A 226 -45.23 41.16 4.78
CA GLU A 226 -44.20 40.87 3.80
C GLU A 226 -43.45 42.16 3.38
N CYS A 227 -42.29 42.07 2.71
CA CYS A 227 -42.20 42.39 1.28
C CYS A 227 -40.79 42.36 0.64
N GLU A 228 -40.79 41.88 -0.61
CA GLU A 228 -40.02 42.33 -1.79
C GLU A 228 -38.48 42.55 -1.75
N LYS A 229 -37.78 41.63 -2.42
CA LYS A 229 -36.98 41.86 -3.65
C LYS A 229 -36.26 43.22 -3.83
N SER A 230 -34.95 43.16 -4.12
CA SER A 230 -34.33 44.07 -5.10
C SER A 230 -33.25 43.37 -5.95
N LYS A 231 -32.89 43.95 -7.11
CA LYS A 231 -31.98 43.36 -8.11
C LYS A 231 -30.79 44.27 -8.42
N SER A 232 -29.56 43.76 -8.38
CA SER A 232 -28.45 44.08 -9.30
C SER A 232 -27.26 43.16 -9.02
N ALA A 233 -26.47 42.58 -9.93
CA ALA A 233 -26.21 42.78 -11.37
C ALA A 233 -25.24 43.92 -11.75
N ARG A 234 -23.91 43.65 -11.74
CA ARG A 234 -23.01 43.77 -12.93
C ARG A 234 -21.51 43.59 -12.63
N LYS A 235 -20.80 42.94 -13.58
CA LYS A 235 -19.34 43.03 -13.91
C LYS A 235 -18.34 42.66 -12.77
N GLY A 236 -17.29 41.87 -12.96
CA GLY A 236 -16.81 41.09 -14.12
C GLY A 236 -15.48 41.58 -14.70
N ASN A 237 -14.56 40.65 -15.01
CA ASN A 237 -13.45 40.92 -15.95
C ASN A 237 -12.84 39.62 -16.51
N LYS A 238 -12.68 39.54 -17.84
CA LYS A 238 -11.77 38.58 -18.49
C LYS A 238 -10.36 39.16 -18.44
N ARG A 239 -9.34 38.37 -18.10
CA ARG A 239 -7.96 38.62 -18.56
C ARG A 239 -7.42 37.40 -19.30
N LYS A 240 -6.86 37.65 -20.49
CA LYS A 240 -6.41 36.65 -21.45
C LYS A 240 -5.07 37.10 -22.02
N ARG A 241 -4.01 36.35 -21.72
CA ARG A 241 -2.71 36.37 -22.42
C ARG A 241 -2.38 34.89 -22.67
N LYS A 242 -2.25 34.43 -23.92
CA LYS A 242 -1.10 34.64 -24.83
C LYS A 242 0.22 34.37 -24.08
N SER A 243 0.83 33.18 -24.15
CA SER A 243 1.31 32.39 -25.30
C SER A 243 2.58 32.96 -25.94
N GLU A 244 3.66 32.20 -25.87
CA GLU A 244 4.78 32.35 -26.78
C GLU A 244 5.42 30.97 -27.06
N LYS A 245 5.83 30.75 -28.32
CA LYS A 245 6.55 29.55 -28.79
C LYS A 245 7.88 30.01 -29.40
N ARG A 246 8.96 29.29 -29.12
CA ARG A 246 10.18 29.14 -29.95
C ARG A 246 10.82 27.81 -29.50
N ASN A 247 10.92 26.81 -30.38
CA ASN A 247 11.98 26.58 -31.39
C ASN A 247 13.28 25.99 -30.78
N SER A 248 14.09 25.16 -31.44
CA SER A 248 13.88 24.18 -32.54
C SER A 248 15.26 23.66 -33.05
N LYS A 249 15.50 22.34 -32.99
CA LYS A 249 16.46 21.54 -33.82
C LYS A 249 17.99 21.72 -33.65
N LYS A 250 18.69 20.58 -33.90
CA LYS A 250 20.14 20.40 -34.20
C LYS A 250 21.11 20.76 -33.04
N VAL A 251 22.27 20.12 -32.81
CA VAL A 251 23.15 19.08 -33.44
C VAL A 251 23.66 18.17 -32.27
N LYS A 252 24.14 16.89 -32.31
CA LYS A 252 24.64 15.87 -33.29
C LYS A 252 24.18 14.45 -32.80
N GLU A 253 24.33 13.25 -33.40
CA GLU A 253 25.11 12.66 -34.53
C GLU A 253 26.61 12.33 -34.18
N ILE A 254 27.26 11.33 -34.85
CA ILE A 254 28.59 10.70 -34.56
C ILE A 254 28.59 9.74 -33.34
N LEU A 255 29.14 8.51 -33.35
CA LEU A 255 29.97 7.74 -34.32
C LEU A 255 29.55 6.24 -34.36
N LEU A 256 30.15 5.46 -35.27
CA LEU A 256 29.99 4.01 -35.48
C LEU A 256 31.22 3.22 -34.97
N ASN A 257 31.01 1.93 -34.67
CA ASN A 257 31.95 0.79 -34.70
C ASN A 257 33.36 0.92 -34.05
N ALA A 258 33.67 0.02 -33.11
CA ALA A 258 34.81 -0.94 -33.20
C ALA A 258 35.09 -1.61 -31.84
N ASP A 259 34.56 -2.83 -31.65
CA ASP A 259 35.28 -4.08 -31.26
C ASP A 259 34.28 -5.16 -30.78
#